data_AF-A0A6S8A851-F1
#
_entry.id   AF-A0A6S8A851-F1
#
_cell.length_a   1.000
_cell.length_b   1.000
_cell.length_c   1.000
_cell.angle_alpha   90.00
_cell.angle_beta   90.00
_cell.angle_gamma   90.00
#
_symmetry.space_group_name_H-M   'P 1'
#
loop_
_entity.id
_entity.type
_entity.pdbx_description
1 polymer ?
#
loop_
_entity_poly.entity_id
_entity_poly.type
_entity_poly.pdbx_seq_one_letter_code
_entity_poly.pdbx_strand_id
1 'polypeptide(L)'
;AYKMLLQILFFDFIHILAVFLVLGIGADGVFVVVDAWKQSRQVLDDEFERLKYTYQRSTATVFNTSFTTMFAFLTTGLSPLVPISTFGIYAALAIGANFLFVCTIIPATILIWERKFVKKETIENSRVDLDSGAKKTLEDMVDGNNKYFELYYYPFMLAHKRKVTVFGLLIAGFGLYGVTNVSQLTKPEQFLPEDHMFTQYLEVVADEFLSGKADEQTLITVFWGIEGIERDFWSHYTGVVEDYKDELLFDKAFDPADPLAQEAMIGLCSTLEAASCSKNDCFGFDTLLLADVSAHKCTMKDFSAWWSITFANDTISTLANNTNETLFYERIRDFAEENPEYQQLIGFIGGELKFFGHEFRLTLPTLSIGPEKEFYQEELNNIMTAYEASAPPSAALVDYSSVEMVQLAVEKALISTVVRGLLITFPVVFIVMIFATRNAILATLSVCAIFFIVMAVLGFVFTVLEWELGITESIVAIMIVGLAVDYCVHLGHMYTLAGETEGYTSRIDRFHYSILTMGPTVLAGGATTLGAGLFLFGCQIKFFTKMGVLLTLTVCCSLFFSLFFLMGASAWFGPEGTTCNLNCNKICDSKPGNEDNEVKKLDYDIEEEEPKARNLASPSL
;
A
#
# COMPACT_ATOMS: atom_id res chain seq x y z
N ALA A 1 18.48 -12.71 5.28
CA ALA A 1 17.76 -13.05 4.04
C ALA A 1 17.76 -11.88 3.05
N TYR A 2 17.16 -10.74 3.39
CA TYR A 2 17.02 -9.57 2.51
C TYR A 2 18.33 -9.13 1.79
N LYS A 3 19.36 -8.67 2.52
CA LYS A 3 20.63 -8.24 1.90
C LYS A 3 21.49 -9.39 1.37
N MET A 4 21.51 -10.53 2.07
CA MET A 4 22.47 -11.62 1.78
C MET A 4 21.98 -12.65 0.76
N LEU A 5 20.68 -12.96 0.72
CA LEU A 5 20.12 -13.97 -0.20
C LEU A 5 19.53 -13.33 -1.45
N LEU A 6 18.75 -12.25 -1.29
CA LEU A 6 18.10 -11.56 -2.41
C LEU A 6 18.97 -10.47 -3.03
N GLN A 7 20.14 -10.17 -2.44
CA GLN A 7 21.05 -9.11 -2.88
C GLN A 7 20.39 -7.74 -3.08
N ILE A 8 19.32 -7.45 -2.32
CA ILE A 8 18.69 -6.14 -2.30
C ILE A 8 19.52 -5.23 -1.38
N LEU A 9 20.21 -4.26 -1.96
CA LEU A 9 21.10 -3.35 -1.23
C LEU A 9 20.35 -2.13 -0.71
N PHE A 10 19.32 -1.69 -1.44
CA PHE A 10 18.49 -0.56 -1.07
C PHE A 10 17.77 -0.80 0.26
N PHE A 11 17.94 0.13 1.21
CA PHE A 11 17.26 0.14 2.50
C PHE A 11 17.05 1.59 2.93
N ASP A 12 15.80 1.92 3.23
CA ASP A 12 15.37 3.29 3.50
C ASP A 12 14.48 3.36 4.76
N PHE A 13 14.17 4.56 5.25
CA PHE A 13 13.39 4.78 6.47
C PHE A 13 12.01 4.10 6.43
N ILE A 14 11.41 3.92 5.25
CA ILE A 14 10.14 3.20 5.06
C ILE A 14 10.26 1.75 5.56
N HIS A 15 11.44 1.12 5.50
CA HIS A 15 11.66 -0.25 6.00
C HIS A 15 11.56 -0.35 7.53
N ILE A 16 11.81 0.75 8.25
CA ILE A 16 11.70 0.80 9.71
C ILE A 16 10.23 0.61 10.14
N LEU A 17 9.27 1.05 9.31
CA LEU A 17 7.84 0.84 9.55
C LEU A 17 7.47 -0.64 9.72
N ALA A 18 8.16 -1.54 9.00
CA ALA A 18 7.88 -2.97 9.07
C ALA A 18 8.07 -3.54 10.49
N VAL A 19 8.94 -2.93 11.33
CA VAL A 19 9.10 -3.34 12.73
C VAL A 19 7.81 -3.13 13.52
N PHE A 20 7.16 -1.97 13.35
CA PHE A 20 5.91 -1.64 14.03
C PHE A 20 4.74 -2.48 13.51
N LEU A 21 4.72 -2.75 12.19
CA LEU A 21 3.73 -3.63 11.57
C LEU A 21 3.83 -5.05 12.13
N VAL A 22 5.03 -5.61 12.16
CA VAL A 22 5.26 -6.97 12.68
C VAL A 22 4.96 -7.06 14.18
N LEU A 23 5.18 -6.00 14.96
CA LEU A 23 4.84 -5.99 16.37
C LEU A 23 3.33 -6.12 16.62
N GLY A 24 2.50 -5.44 15.81
CA GLY A 24 1.04 -5.58 15.88
C GLY A 24 0.57 -6.94 15.39
N ILE A 25 0.89 -7.28 14.14
CA ILE A 25 0.42 -8.51 13.46
C ILE A 25 0.96 -9.77 14.13
N GLY A 26 2.21 -9.73 14.61
CA GLY A 26 2.86 -10.90 15.19
C GLY A 26 2.26 -11.35 16.51
N ALA A 27 1.68 -10.43 17.29
CA ALA A 27 1.02 -10.75 18.55
C ALA A 27 -0.29 -11.53 18.36
N ASP A 28 -1.03 -11.25 17.28
CA ASP A 28 -2.33 -11.89 16.99
C ASP A 28 -2.20 -13.42 16.87
N GLY A 29 -1.23 -13.89 16.08
CA GLY A 29 -0.96 -15.33 15.94
C GLY A 29 -0.59 -16.02 17.26
N VAL A 30 0.04 -15.30 18.20
CA VAL A 30 0.35 -15.82 19.54
C VAL A 30 -0.93 -16.02 20.35
N PHE A 31 -1.84 -15.04 20.35
CA PHE A 31 -3.10 -15.14 21.09
C PHE A 31 -3.93 -16.33 20.61
N VAL A 32 -4.00 -16.57 19.31
CA VAL A 32 -4.75 -17.70 18.73
C VAL A 32 -4.20 -19.05 19.19
N VAL A 33 -2.86 -19.21 19.20
CA VAL A 33 -2.21 -20.45 19.66
C VAL A 33 -2.39 -20.63 21.17
N VAL A 34 -2.23 -19.57 21.96
CA VAL A 34 -2.37 -19.62 23.43
C VAL A 34 -3.81 -19.92 23.83
N ASP A 35 -4.79 -19.33 23.14
CA ASP A 35 -6.21 -19.58 23.37
C ASP A 35 -6.56 -21.05 23.05
N ALA A 36 -6.10 -21.59 21.92
CA ALA A 36 -6.27 -23.00 21.60
C ALA A 36 -5.60 -23.95 22.62
N TRP A 37 -4.49 -23.54 23.25
CA TRP A 37 -3.85 -24.30 24.34
C TRP A 37 -4.65 -24.24 25.66
N LYS A 38 -5.28 -23.11 25.96
CA LYS A 38 -6.16 -22.97 27.13
C LYS A 38 -7.42 -23.82 26.97
N GLN A 39 -8.04 -23.79 25.79
CA GLN A 39 -9.22 -24.60 25.48
C GLN A 39 -8.93 -26.11 25.58
N SER A 40 -7.74 -26.56 25.16
CA SER A 40 -7.37 -27.98 25.23
C SER A 40 -7.41 -28.57 26.65
N ARG A 41 -7.22 -27.71 27.68
CA ARG A 41 -7.22 -28.12 29.09
C ARG A 41 -8.60 -28.58 29.59
N GLN A 42 -9.68 -28.13 28.95
CA GLN A 42 -11.03 -28.52 29.34
C GLN A 42 -11.42 -29.90 28.77
N VAL A 43 -10.69 -30.38 27.76
CA VAL A 43 -11.05 -31.58 26.98
C VAL A 43 -10.05 -32.72 27.18
N LEU A 44 -8.77 -32.40 27.38
CA LEU A 44 -7.68 -33.38 27.38
C LEU A 44 -6.72 -33.15 28.56
N ASP A 45 -6.29 -34.24 29.20
CA ASP A 45 -5.33 -34.21 30.32
C ASP A 45 -3.88 -34.42 29.87
N ASP A 46 -3.66 -35.24 28.83
CA ASP A 46 -2.31 -35.57 28.36
C ASP A 46 -1.64 -34.40 27.64
N GLU A 47 -0.37 -34.15 27.95
CA GLU A 47 0.38 -33.01 27.41
C GLU A 47 0.60 -33.12 25.89
N PHE A 48 0.85 -34.34 25.38
CA PHE A 48 1.10 -34.55 23.96
C PHE A 48 -0.20 -34.47 23.16
N GLU A 49 -1.30 -35.01 23.67
CA GLU A 49 -2.62 -34.89 23.05
C GLU A 49 -3.11 -33.44 23.04
N ARG A 50 -2.90 -32.69 24.14
CA ARG A 50 -3.18 -31.24 24.19
C ARG A 50 -2.40 -30.47 23.14
N LEU A 51 -1.11 -30.78 22.98
CA LEU A 51 -0.27 -30.13 21.97
C LEU A 51 -0.76 -30.44 20.54
N LYS A 52 -1.10 -31.70 20.28
CA LYS A 52 -1.67 -32.13 19.00
C LYS A 52 -2.98 -31.39 18.71
N TYR A 53 -3.87 -31.29 19.69
CA TYR A 53 -5.12 -30.55 19.57
C TYR A 53 -4.87 -29.08 19.22
N THR A 54 -3.97 -28.41 19.95
CA THR A 54 -3.61 -27.02 19.68
C THR A 54 -3.09 -26.84 18.26
N TYR A 55 -2.14 -27.66 17.81
CA TYR A 55 -1.62 -27.58 16.44
C TYR A 55 -2.69 -27.79 15.38
N GLN A 56 -3.56 -28.80 15.55
CA GLN A 56 -4.63 -29.10 14.60
C GLN A 56 -5.65 -27.96 14.50
N ARG A 57 -5.91 -27.25 15.61
CA ARG A 57 -6.89 -26.18 15.68
C ARG A 57 -6.35 -24.81 15.25
N SER A 58 -5.12 -24.44 15.62
CA SER A 58 -4.61 -23.09 15.42
C SER A 58 -3.77 -22.91 14.14
N THR A 59 -3.05 -23.95 13.69
CA THR A 59 -2.02 -23.79 12.65
C THR A 59 -2.59 -23.41 11.30
N ALA A 60 -3.71 -24.02 10.89
CA ALA A 60 -4.35 -23.72 9.62
C ALA A 60 -4.82 -22.25 9.57
N THR A 61 -5.40 -21.77 10.66
CA THR A 61 -5.90 -20.40 10.77
C THR A 61 -4.75 -19.39 10.76
N VAL A 62 -3.71 -19.61 11.56
CA VAL A 62 -2.52 -18.74 11.63
C VAL A 62 -1.72 -18.76 10.31
N PHE A 63 -1.70 -19.89 9.60
CA PHE A 63 -1.11 -19.97 8.26
C PHE A 63 -1.88 -19.13 7.26
N ASN A 64 -3.21 -19.24 7.23
CA ASN A 64 -4.04 -18.51 6.28
C ASN A 64 -3.89 -16.99 6.46
N THR A 65 -3.92 -16.50 7.71
CA THR A 65 -3.72 -15.07 8.02
C THR A 65 -2.34 -14.60 7.60
N SER A 66 -1.28 -15.27 8.10
CA SER A 66 0.11 -14.92 7.76
C SER A 66 0.37 -14.95 6.25
N PHE A 67 -0.20 -15.92 5.54
CA PHE A 67 -0.06 -16.04 4.09
C PHE A 67 -0.76 -14.90 3.36
N THR A 68 -1.98 -14.51 3.76
CA THR A 68 -2.68 -13.38 3.14
C THR A 68 -1.98 -12.06 3.38
N THR A 69 -1.48 -11.82 4.59
CA THR A 69 -0.72 -10.60 4.90
C THR A 69 0.60 -10.57 4.13
N MET A 70 1.34 -11.68 4.09
CA MET A 70 2.58 -11.80 3.31
C MET A 70 2.32 -11.54 1.82
N PHE A 71 1.25 -12.11 1.27
CA PHE A 71 0.91 -11.94 -0.15
C PHE A 71 0.49 -10.50 -0.48
N ALA A 72 -0.22 -9.81 0.42
CA ALA A 72 -0.55 -8.40 0.25
C ALA A 72 0.72 -7.55 0.12
N PHE A 73 1.71 -7.75 1.00
CA PHE A 73 3.00 -7.04 0.91
C PHE A 73 3.86 -7.47 -0.30
N LEU A 74 3.82 -8.74 -0.73
CA LEU A 74 4.46 -9.16 -1.97
C LEU A 74 3.85 -8.47 -3.19
N THR A 75 2.53 -8.23 -3.17
CA THR A 75 1.84 -7.50 -4.23
C THR A 75 2.26 -6.03 -4.24
N THR A 76 2.44 -5.39 -3.07
CA THR A 76 3.09 -4.07 -2.96
C THR A 76 4.52 -4.09 -3.54
N GLY A 77 5.22 -5.22 -3.40
CA GLY A 77 6.52 -5.50 -4.01
C GLY A 77 6.58 -5.37 -5.54
N LEU A 78 5.43 -5.47 -6.23
CA LEU A 78 5.35 -5.33 -7.69
C LEU A 78 5.32 -3.86 -8.16
N SER A 79 5.35 -2.89 -7.24
CA SER A 79 5.41 -1.48 -7.58
C SER A 79 6.66 -1.16 -8.41
N PRO A 80 6.57 -0.32 -9.45
CA PRO A 80 7.76 0.19 -10.15
C PRO A 80 8.56 1.20 -9.32
N LEU A 81 8.08 1.61 -8.14
CA LEU A 81 8.78 2.53 -7.25
C LEU A 81 9.65 1.73 -6.28
N VAL A 82 10.97 1.91 -6.38
CA VAL A 82 11.97 1.16 -5.60
C VAL A 82 11.68 1.19 -4.10
N PRO A 83 11.38 2.34 -3.45
CA PRO A 83 11.13 2.37 -2.01
C PRO A 83 9.90 1.56 -1.58
N ILE A 84 8.86 1.50 -2.42
CA ILE A 84 7.63 0.75 -2.16
C ILE A 84 7.84 -0.74 -2.42
N SER A 85 8.50 -1.07 -3.53
CA SER A 85 8.79 -2.45 -3.91
C SER A 85 9.65 -3.17 -2.86
N THR A 86 10.77 -2.54 -2.50
CA THR A 86 11.73 -3.07 -1.51
C THR A 86 11.11 -3.21 -0.12
N PHE A 87 10.32 -2.23 0.31
CA PHE A 87 9.54 -2.30 1.53
C PHE A 87 8.57 -3.49 1.54
N GLY A 88 7.82 -3.70 0.44
CA GLY A 88 6.89 -4.82 0.31
C GLY A 88 7.59 -6.18 0.44
N ILE A 89 8.73 -6.35 -0.23
CA ILE A 89 9.53 -7.58 -0.15
C ILE A 89 10.07 -7.79 1.28
N TYR A 90 10.58 -6.73 1.90
CA TYR A 90 11.10 -6.79 3.27
C TYR A 90 10.01 -7.16 4.29
N ALA A 91 8.84 -6.53 4.22
CA ALA A 91 7.71 -6.79 5.08
C ALA A 91 7.19 -8.23 4.89
N ALA A 92 7.08 -8.71 3.65
CA ALA A 92 6.68 -10.08 3.36
C ALA A 92 7.64 -11.12 3.97
N LEU A 93 8.95 -10.91 3.86
CA LEU A 93 9.95 -11.78 4.49
C LEU A 93 9.84 -11.77 6.03
N ALA A 94 9.59 -10.59 6.62
CA ALA A 94 9.46 -10.45 8.06
C ALA A 94 8.21 -11.17 8.59
N ILE A 95 7.08 -11.08 7.89
CA ILE A 95 5.85 -11.79 8.22
C ILE A 95 6.02 -13.31 8.05
N GLY A 96 6.68 -13.75 6.97
CA GLY A 96 6.99 -15.16 6.76
C GLY A 96 7.89 -15.74 7.87
N ALA A 97 8.89 -14.98 8.31
CA ALA A 97 9.73 -15.36 9.45
C ALA A 97 8.93 -15.38 10.77
N ASN A 98 8.04 -14.40 10.97
CA ASN A 98 7.16 -14.35 12.14
C ASN A 98 6.25 -15.58 12.21
N PHE A 99 5.64 -16.00 11.10
CA PHE A 99 4.86 -17.25 11.05
C PHE A 99 5.67 -18.46 11.50
N LEU A 100 6.90 -18.62 11.00
CA LEU A 100 7.79 -19.72 11.42
C LEU A 100 8.08 -19.67 12.92
N PHE A 101 8.30 -18.48 13.49
CA PHE A 101 8.51 -18.32 14.93
C PHE A 101 7.25 -18.63 15.74
N VAL A 102 6.06 -18.22 15.28
CA VAL A 102 4.80 -18.54 15.96
C VAL A 102 4.55 -20.05 15.95
N CYS A 103 4.78 -20.75 14.85
CA CYS A 103 4.54 -22.20 14.78
C CYS A 103 5.58 -23.06 15.56
N THR A 104 6.79 -22.56 15.76
CA THR A 104 7.89 -23.34 16.37
C THR A 104 8.22 -22.91 17.79
N ILE A 105 8.42 -21.60 18.02
CA ILE A 105 8.89 -21.07 19.31
C ILE A 105 7.74 -21.01 20.32
N ILE A 106 6.54 -20.59 19.92
CA ILE A 106 5.43 -20.38 20.86
C ILE A 106 4.94 -21.68 21.50
N PRO A 107 4.72 -22.79 20.77
CA PRO A 107 4.36 -24.06 21.41
C PRO A 107 5.46 -24.58 22.33
N ALA A 108 6.74 -24.39 21.96
CA ALA A 108 7.87 -24.78 22.80
C ALA A 108 7.91 -23.97 24.11
N THR A 109 7.68 -22.65 24.05
CA THR A 109 7.64 -21.80 25.26
C THR A 109 6.46 -22.13 26.15
N ILE A 110 5.28 -22.40 25.58
CA ILE A 110 4.10 -22.85 26.32
C ILE A 110 4.39 -24.17 27.07
N LEU A 111 5.01 -25.16 26.42
CA LEU A 111 5.36 -26.43 27.05
C LEU A 111 6.38 -26.26 28.18
N ILE A 112 7.40 -25.40 27.98
CA ILE A 112 8.38 -25.09 29.02
C ILE A 112 7.68 -24.43 30.21
N TRP A 113 6.75 -23.51 29.95
CA TRP A 113 5.98 -22.84 30.99
C TRP A 113 5.07 -23.80 31.77
N GLU A 114 4.33 -24.67 31.08
CA GLU A 114 3.47 -25.68 31.69
C GLU A 114 4.28 -26.64 32.59
N ARG A 115 5.43 -27.11 32.11
CA ARG A 115 6.29 -28.03 32.87
C ARG A 115 6.95 -27.38 34.08
N LYS A 116 7.40 -26.12 33.96
CA LYS A 116 8.17 -25.43 35.01
C LYS A 116 7.31 -24.71 36.04
N PHE A 117 6.20 -24.11 35.62
CA PHE A 117 5.38 -23.26 36.49
C PHE A 117 4.09 -23.98 36.88
N VAL A 118 3.31 -24.48 35.93
CA VAL A 118 2.00 -25.09 36.24
C VAL A 118 2.11 -26.43 36.97
N LYS A 119 2.91 -27.38 36.43
CA LYS A 119 3.11 -28.68 37.10
C LYS A 119 3.87 -28.54 38.41
N LYS A 120 4.78 -27.58 38.52
CA LYS A 120 5.52 -27.31 39.76
C LYS A 120 4.62 -26.68 40.82
N GLU A 121 3.80 -25.69 40.47
CA GLU A 121 2.77 -25.13 41.36
C GLU A 121 1.70 -26.15 41.75
N THR A 122 1.32 -27.12 40.89
CA THR A 122 0.35 -28.16 41.31
C THR A 122 0.96 -29.07 42.39
N ILE A 123 2.27 -29.29 42.34
CA ILE A 123 3.04 -30.06 43.34
C ILE A 123 3.35 -29.19 44.59
N GLU A 124 3.57 -27.88 44.44
CA GLU A 124 3.91 -26.93 45.52
C GLU A 124 2.67 -26.35 46.25
N ASN A 125 1.55 -26.10 45.55
CA ASN A 125 0.25 -25.70 46.12
C ASN A 125 -0.48 -26.85 46.79
N SER A 126 -0.05 -28.10 46.56
CA SER A 126 -0.37 -29.21 47.47
C SER A 126 0.30 -29.03 48.86
N ARG A 127 1.16 -28.02 49.04
CA ARG A 127 1.89 -27.76 50.29
C ARG A 127 1.73 -26.34 50.86
N VAL A 128 1.60 -25.24 50.10
CA VAL A 128 1.34 -23.89 50.67
C VAL A 128 0.66 -22.98 49.64
N ASP A 129 -0.51 -22.40 50.01
CA ASP A 129 -1.25 -21.37 49.27
C ASP A 129 -0.61 -19.97 49.39
N LEU A 130 0.27 -19.57 48.46
CA LEU A 130 0.74 -18.18 48.37
C LEU A 130 1.17 -17.81 46.92
N ASP A 131 0.22 -17.64 46.00
CA ASP A 131 0.25 -16.60 44.94
C ASP A 131 -1.08 -16.51 44.16
N SER A 132 -2.19 -16.26 44.88
CA SER A 132 -3.54 -16.22 44.29
C SER A 132 -3.92 -14.86 43.68
N GLY A 133 -3.12 -13.81 43.86
CA GLY A 133 -3.50 -12.43 43.50
C GLY A 133 -3.42 -12.13 42.00
N ALA A 134 -2.25 -12.33 41.39
CA ALA A 134 -2.04 -12.02 39.97
C ALA A 134 -2.76 -13.01 39.04
N LYS A 135 -2.83 -14.30 39.43
CA LYS A 135 -3.49 -15.38 38.67
C LYS A 135 -5.01 -15.21 38.62
N LYS A 136 -5.62 -14.90 39.77
CA LYS A 136 -7.06 -14.65 39.87
C LYS A 136 -7.48 -13.40 39.10
N THR A 137 -6.66 -12.34 39.15
CA THR A 137 -6.94 -11.11 38.39
C THR A 137 -6.91 -11.33 36.88
N LEU A 138 -6.02 -12.20 36.37
CA LEU A 138 -5.90 -12.51 34.94
C LEU A 138 -6.97 -13.51 34.47
N GLU A 139 -7.31 -14.53 35.28
CA GLU A 139 -8.42 -15.46 35.02
C GLU A 139 -9.78 -14.73 35.08
N ASP A 140 -9.96 -13.82 36.04
CA ASP A 140 -11.17 -12.98 36.15
C ASP A 140 -11.33 -12.03 34.93
N MET A 141 -10.23 -11.54 34.33
CA MET A 141 -10.28 -10.75 33.09
C MET A 141 -10.69 -11.60 31.86
N VAL A 142 -10.18 -12.83 31.74
CA VAL A 142 -10.51 -13.73 30.62
C VAL A 142 -11.95 -14.24 30.74
N ASP A 143 -12.37 -14.66 31.93
CA ASP A 143 -13.77 -15.00 32.21
C ASP A 143 -14.69 -13.79 32.09
N GLY A 144 -14.22 -12.59 32.41
CA GLY A 144 -14.93 -11.32 32.23
C GLY A 144 -15.23 -11.00 30.77
N ASN A 145 -14.27 -11.24 29.86
CA ASN A 145 -14.48 -11.05 28.41
C ASN A 145 -15.46 -12.07 27.83
N ASN A 146 -15.37 -13.35 28.22
CA ASN A 146 -16.34 -14.36 27.79
C ASN A 146 -17.75 -14.00 28.26
N LYS A 147 -17.89 -13.55 29.52
CA LYS A 147 -19.16 -13.06 30.07
C LYS A 147 -19.68 -11.83 29.35
N TYR A 148 -18.84 -10.90 28.88
CA TYR A 148 -19.28 -9.76 28.08
C TYR A 148 -19.93 -10.21 26.77
N PHE A 149 -19.29 -11.15 26.05
CA PHE A 149 -19.82 -11.65 24.79
C PHE A 149 -21.13 -12.41 24.98
N GLU A 150 -21.23 -13.19 26.05
CA GLU A 150 -22.42 -13.98 26.38
C GLU A 150 -23.59 -13.11 26.89
N LEU A 151 -23.34 -12.19 27.83
CA LEU A 151 -24.38 -11.43 28.53
C LEU A 151 -24.84 -10.17 27.78
N TYR A 152 -23.96 -9.51 27.02
CA TYR A 152 -24.27 -8.22 26.41
C TYR A 152 -24.27 -8.29 24.88
N TYR A 153 -23.18 -8.78 24.29
CA TYR A 153 -23.00 -8.76 22.84
C TYR A 153 -23.98 -9.69 22.11
N TYR A 154 -24.06 -10.96 22.54
CA TYR A 154 -24.92 -11.97 21.93
C TYR A 154 -26.42 -11.57 21.92
N PRO A 155 -27.05 -11.21 23.06
CA PRO A 155 -28.46 -10.82 23.05
C PRO A 155 -28.71 -9.53 22.25
N PHE A 156 -27.79 -8.57 22.30
CA PHE A 156 -27.87 -7.36 21.48
C PHE A 156 -27.90 -7.68 19.98
N MET A 157 -26.96 -8.53 19.54
CA MET A 157 -26.84 -8.93 18.14
C MET A 157 -28.06 -9.72 17.66
N LEU A 158 -28.62 -10.62 18.48
CA LEU A 158 -29.83 -11.35 18.11
C LEU A 158 -31.05 -10.44 17.95
N ALA A 159 -31.23 -9.50 18.86
CA ALA A 159 -32.35 -8.55 18.81
C ALA A 159 -32.22 -7.57 17.63
N HIS A 160 -30.99 -7.19 17.25
CA HIS A 160 -30.75 -6.10 16.30
C HIS A 160 -30.03 -6.52 15.00
N LYS A 161 -29.85 -7.82 14.72
CA LYS A 161 -29.06 -8.34 13.57
C LYS A 161 -29.29 -7.63 12.24
N ARG A 162 -30.56 -7.36 11.90
CA ARG A 162 -30.91 -6.65 10.65
C ARG A 162 -30.47 -5.19 10.66
N LYS A 163 -30.73 -4.49 11.77
CA LYS A 163 -30.39 -3.06 11.93
C LYS A 163 -28.87 -2.86 11.92
N VAL A 164 -28.13 -3.74 12.61
CA VAL A 164 -26.66 -3.70 12.65
C VAL A 164 -26.04 -3.94 11.28
N THR A 165 -26.54 -4.94 10.54
CA THR A 165 -26.04 -5.23 9.18
C THR A 165 -26.31 -4.06 8.23
N VAL A 166 -27.51 -3.47 8.28
CA VAL A 166 -27.85 -2.28 7.46
C VAL A 166 -27.02 -1.07 7.86
N PHE A 167 -26.76 -0.85 9.15
CA PHE A 167 -25.91 0.23 9.62
C PHE A 167 -24.46 0.09 9.11
N GLY A 168 -23.92 -1.14 9.09
CA GLY A 168 -22.63 -1.42 8.47
C GLY A 168 -22.60 -1.08 6.97
N LEU A 169 -23.67 -1.39 6.23
CA LEU A 169 -23.79 -1.03 4.81
C LEU A 169 -23.88 0.48 4.59
N LEU A 170 -24.49 1.24 5.50
CA LEU A 170 -24.54 2.71 5.42
C LEU A 170 -23.15 3.32 5.59
N ILE A 171 -22.35 2.82 6.55
CA ILE A 171 -20.96 3.25 6.74
C ILE A 171 -20.13 2.90 5.50
N ALA A 172 -20.32 1.69 4.94
CA ALA A 172 -19.65 1.30 3.71
C ALA A 172 -20.05 2.18 2.51
N GLY A 173 -21.32 2.59 2.43
CA GLY A 173 -21.82 3.52 1.42
C GLY A 173 -21.21 4.92 1.53
N PHE A 174 -21.05 5.43 2.75
CA PHE A 174 -20.31 6.68 3.00
C PHE A 174 -18.83 6.56 2.58
N GLY A 175 -18.19 5.44 2.92
CA GLY A 175 -16.83 5.14 2.47
C GLY A 175 -16.70 5.12 0.95
N LEU A 176 -17.63 4.46 0.26
CA LEU A 176 -17.68 4.41 -1.21
C LEU A 176 -17.82 5.79 -1.84
N TYR A 177 -18.69 6.64 -1.28
CA TYR A 177 -18.79 8.04 -1.69
C TYR A 177 -17.46 8.77 -1.51
N GLY A 178 -16.77 8.56 -0.39
CA GLY A 178 -15.50 9.22 -0.14
C GLY A 178 -14.39 8.82 -1.11
N VAL A 179 -14.35 7.57 -1.57
CA VAL A 179 -13.39 7.12 -2.58
C VAL A 179 -13.62 7.80 -3.94
N THR A 180 -14.85 8.24 -4.26
CA THR A 180 -15.10 9.00 -5.50
C THR A 180 -14.51 10.41 -5.49
N ASN A 181 -14.14 10.93 -4.31
CA ASN A 181 -13.53 12.24 -4.14
C ASN A 181 -12.00 12.15 -4.01
N VAL A 182 -11.37 11.08 -4.50
CA VAL A 182 -9.91 10.93 -4.45
C VAL A 182 -9.23 12.04 -5.27
N SER A 183 -8.37 12.80 -4.61
CA SER A 183 -7.52 13.82 -5.22
C SER A 183 -6.06 13.36 -5.29
N GLN A 184 -5.35 13.87 -6.31
CA GLN A 184 -3.90 13.71 -6.46
C GLN A 184 -3.15 14.75 -5.61
N LEU A 185 -1.83 14.58 -5.45
CA LEU A 185 -1.02 15.52 -4.69
C LEU A 185 -1.01 16.91 -5.36
N THR A 186 -1.44 17.93 -4.62
CA THR A 186 -1.31 19.34 -4.99
C THR A 186 0.00 19.94 -4.47
N LYS A 187 0.56 19.37 -3.40
CA LYS A 187 1.83 19.78 -2.80
C LYS A 187 2.78 18.60 -2.65
N PRO A 188 4.10 18.81 -2.68
CA PRO A 188 5.06 17.73 -2.43
C PRO A 188 4.83 17.13 -1.03
N GLU A 189 5.09 15.83 -0.89
CA GLU A 189 4.84 15.12 0.37
C GLU A 189 5.67 15.74 1.50
N GLN A 190 4.98 16.26 2.51
CA GLN A 190 5.62 16.90 3.66
C GLN A 190 6.16 15.84 4.63
N PHE A 191 7.48 15.82 4.81
CA PHE A 191 8.13 14.91 5.75
C PHE A 191 7.97 15.34 7.22
N LEU A 192 7.84 16.65 7.46
CA LEU A 192 7.78 17.23 8.80
C LEU A 192 6.44 17.97 9.03
N PRO A 193 6.06 18.19 10.30
CA PRO A 193 4.88 18.95 10.68
C PRO A 193 4.92 20.39 10.14
N GLU A 194 3.75 21.02 9.96
CA GLU A 194 3.63 22.41 9.49
C GLU A 194 4.17 23.42 10.52
N ASP A 195 4.13 23.07 11.81
CA ASP A 195 4.71 23.87 12.88
C ASP A 195 6.24 23.79 12.94
N HIS A 196 6.86 22.87 12.20
CA HIS A 196 8.31 22.72 12.19
C HIS A 196 8.99 23.82 11.38
N MET A 197 10.02 24.45 11.96
CA MET A 197 10.75 25.57 11.34
C MET A 197 11.26 25.28 9.92
N PHE A 198 11.67 24.03 9.65
CA PHE A 198 12.13 23.63 8.32
C PHE A 198 11.01 23.62 7.28
N THR A 199 9.81 23.14 7.64
CA THR A 199 8.64 23.16 6.75
C THR A 199 8.22 24.59 6.48
N GLN A 200 8.15 25.42 7.51
CA GLN A 200 7.82 26.84 7.37
C GLN A 200 8.84 27.58 6.52
N TYR A 201 10.13 27.29 6.70
CA TYR A 201 11.18 27.85 5.85
C TYR A 201 10.98 27.46 4.37
N LEU A 202 10.71 26.18 4.09
CA LEU A 202 10.47 25.71 2.72
C LEU A 202 9.21 26.34 2.11
N GLU A 203 8.12 26.45 2.87
CA GLU A 203 6.88 27.08 2.42
C GLU A 203 7.06 28.58 2.17
N VAL A 204 7.68 29.32 3.09
CA VAL A 204 7.94 30.75 2.91
C VAL A 204 8.85 31.00 1.72
N VAL A 205 9.88 30.17 1.52
CA VAL A 205 10.76 30.29 0.35
C VAL A 205 9.99 30.00 -0.94
N ALA A 206 9.11 29.00 -0.94
CA ALA A 206 8.32 28.63 -2.11
C ALA A 206 7.21 29.63 -2.44
N ASP A 207 6.53 30.21 -1.44
CA ASP A 207 5.35 31.06 -1.66
C ASP A 207 5.69 32.57 -1.67
N GLU A 208 6.66 33.03 -0.87
CA GLU A 208 6.93 34.47 -0.69
C GLU A 208 8.22 34.96 -1.36
N PHE A 209 9.19 34.07 -1.62
CA PHE A 209 10.52 34.45 -2.15
C PHE A 209 10.75 34.12 -3.64
N LEU A 210 9.69 33.82 -4.39
CA LEU A 210 9.80 33.67 -5.85
C LEU A 210 10.21 35.00 -6.49
N SER A 211 11.40 35.04 -7.10
CA SER A 211 12.02 36.26 -7.63
C SER A 211 11.35 36.83 -8.87
N GLY A 212 10.46 36.08 -9.54
CA GLY A 212 9.69 36.57 -10.68
C GLY A 212 8.50 35.68 -11.06
N LYS A 213 7.51 36.25 -11.77
CA LYS A 213 6.32 35.54 -12.28
C LYS A 213 6.63 34.36 -13.19
N ALA A 214 7.81 34.36 -13.80
CA ALA A 214 8.26 33.28 -14.66
C ALA A 214 8.79 32.09 -13.84
N ASP A 215 9.18 32.27 -12.57
CA ASP A 215 9.71 31.20 -11.72
C ASP A 215 8.58 30.35 -11.08
N GLU A 216 7.34 30.84 -11.14
CA GLU A 216 6.13 30.07 -10.83
C GLU A 216 5.78 29.05 -11.93
N GLN A 217 6.46 29.11 -13.07
CA GLN A 217 6.11 28.34 -14.26
C GLN A 217 7.09 27.19 -14.50
N THR A 218 6.56 26.10 -15.04
CA THR A 218 7.31 24.87 -15.28
C THR A 218 8.36 25.07 -16.38
N LEU A 219 9.61 24.78 -16.05
CA LEU A 219 10.72 24.75 -17.02
C LEU A 219 10.80 23.35 -17.64
N ILE A 220 10.75 23.28 -18.97
CA ILE A 220 11.04 22.08 -19.74
C ILE A 220 12.38 22.24 -20.48
N THR A 221 13.16 21.18 -20.51
CA THR A 221 14.38 21.08 -21.32
C THR A 221 14.16 20.04 -22.40
N VAL A 222 14.20 20.47 -23.66
CA VAL A 222 14.15 19.59 -24.84
C VAL A 222 15.58 19.31 -25.26
N PHE A 223 15.94 18.06 -25.50
CA PHE A 223 17.31 17.67 -25.81
C PHE A 223 17.40 16.66 -26.95
N TRP A 224 18.58 16.64 -27.58
CA TRP A 224 18.98 15.72 -28.64
C TRP A 224 20.30 15.05 -28.28
N GLY A 225 20.58 13.91 -28.93
CA GLY A 225 21.85 13.20 -28.83
C GLY A 225 21.91 12.16 -27.70
N ILE A 226 20.87 12.03 -26.89
CA ILE A 226 20.76 11.03 -25.81
C ILE A 226 19.66 10.04 -26.18
N GLU A 227 20.04 8.79 -26.46
CA GLU A 227 19.12 7.66 -26.70
C GLU A 227 18.53 7.13 -25.39
N GLY A 228 19.31 7.19 -24.32
CA GLY A 228 18.83 6.84 -23.00
C GLY A 228 19.97 6.47 -22.06
N ILE A 229 19.66 5.57 -21.14
CA ILE A 229 20.60 5.06 -20.13
C ILE A 229 20.62 3.55 -20.28
N GLU A 230 21.81 2.94 -20.32
CA GLU A 230 21.96 1.49 -20.34
C GLU A 230 21.58 0.93 -18.96
N ARG A 231 20.45 0.19 -18.90
CA ARG A 231 19.90 -0.32 -17.63
C ARG A 231 20.27 -1.77 -17.32
N ASP A 232 21.05 -2.44 -18.18
CA ASP A 232 21.34 -3.87 -18.07
C ASP A 232 22.20 -4.23 -16.85
N PHE A 233 23.03 -3.31 -16.37
CA PHE A 233 23.80 -3.47 -15.13
C PHE A 233 22.95 -3.20 -13.87
N TRP A 234 21.80 -2.56 -14.03
CA TRP A 234 20.96 -2.11 -12.93
C TRP A 234 19.95 -3.18 -12.55
N SER A 235 20.13 -3.78 -11.37
CA SER A 235 18.99 -4.42 -10.73
C SER A 235 18.05 -3.32 -10.22
N HIS A 236 16.74 -3.52 -10.32
CA HIS A 236 15.73 -2.65 -9.71
C HIS A 236 15.98 -2.39 -8.19
N TYR A 237 16.88 -3.16 -7.57
CA TYR A 237 17.07 -3.30 -6.14
C TYR A 237 18.44 -2.84 -5.61
N THR A 238 19.35 -2.38 -6.48
CA THR A 238 20.72 -1.98 -6.11
C THR A 238 20.84 -0.54 -5.62
N GLY A 239 19.79 0.29 -5.78
CA GLY A 239 19.82 1.71 -5.42
C GLY A 239 20.60 2.56 -6.44
N VAL A 240 20.62 3.88 -6.20
CA VAL A 240 21.34 4.86 -7.02
C VAL A 240 22.85 4.66 -6.87
N VAL A 241 23.51 4.24 -7.95
CA VAL A 241 24.98 4.30 -8.07
C VAL A 241 25.32 5.74 -8.48
N GLU A 242 26.20 6.40 -7.72
CA GLU A 242 26.50 7.83 -7.86
C GLU A 242 27.23 8.21 -9.18
N ASP A 243 27.76 7.24 -9.92
CA ASP A 243 28.57 7.47 -11.12
C ASP A 243 27.84 7.07 -12.42
N TYR A 244 26.98 7.96 -12.90
CA TYR A 244 26.19 7.81 -14.14
C TYR A 244 26.97 8.05 -15.45
N LYS A 245 28.26 8.38 -15.37
CA LYS A 245 29.01 8.93 -16.51
C LYS A 245 29.31 7.92 -17.62
N ASP A 246 29.46 6.64 -17.27
CA ASP A 246 29.89 5.60 -18.21
C ASP A 246 28.71 4.80 -18.82
N GLU A 247 27.46 5.26 -18.60
CA GLU A 247 26.24 4.46 -18.83
C GLU A 247 25.18 5.17 -19.69
N LEU A 248 25.46 6.39 -20.16
CA LEU A 248 24.60 7.11 -21.09
C LEU A 248 24.77 6.57 -22.51
N LEU A 249 23.66 6.18 -23.12
CA LEU A 249 23.60 5.79 -24.52
C LEU A 249 23.40 7.06 -25.34
N PHE A 250 24.46 7.44 -26.07
CA PHE A 250 24.41 8.57 -26.99
C PHE A 250 24.04 8.10 -28.38
N ASP A 251 23.20 8.88 -29.05
CA ASP A 251 22.88 8.66 -30.45
C ASP A 251 24.11 8.93 -31.32
N LYS A 252 24.50 7.94 -32.11
CA LYS A 252 25.65 8.03 -33.02
C LYS A 252 25.30 8.74 -34.33
N ALA A 253 24.03 8.80 -34.69
CA ALA A 253 23.55 9.52 -35.86
C ALA A 253 23.48 11.03 -35.59
N PHE A 254 23.41 11.43 -34.32
CA PHE A 254 23.30 12.82 -33.91
C PHE A 254 24.47 13.68 -34.42
N ASP A 255 24.15 14.65 -35.27
CA ASP A 255 25.11 15.65 -35.74
C ASP A 255 24.45 17.03 -35.91
N PRO A 256 24.70 17.97 -34.99
CA PRO A 256 24.14 19.32 -35.07
C PRO A 256 24.86 20.21 -36.10
N ALA A 257 25.95 19.75 -36.73
CA ALA A 257 26.62 20.49 -37.80
C ALA A 257 25.88 20.40 -39.15
N ASP A 258 25.04 19.38 -39.33
CA ASP A 258 24.23 19.21 -40.55
C ASP A 258 23.26 20.39 -40.73
N PRO A 259 23.28 21.11 -41.88
CA PRO A 259 22.36 22.21 -42.15
C PRO A 259 20.88 21.84 -42.01
N LEU A 260 20.51 20.61 -42.38
CA LEU A 260 19.13 20.14 -42.25
C LEU A 260 18.74 19.93 -40.78
N ALA A 261 19.68 19.47 -39.94
CA ALA A 261 19.47 19.35 -38.50
C ALA A 261 19.29 20.72 -37.84
N GLN A 262 20.09 21.70 -38.24
CA GLN A 262 19.99 23.08 -37.73
C GLN A 262 18.64 23.71 -38.08
N GLU A 263 18.19 23.57 -39.33
CA GLU A 263 16.88 24.07 -39.76
C GLU A 263 15.75 23.37 -39.00
N ALA A 264 15.84 22.06 -38.79
CA ALA A 264 14.86 21.32 -38.00
C ALA A 264 14.81 21.80 -36.54
N MET A 265 15.96 21.91 -35.85
CA MET A 265 16.03 22.39 -34.46
C MET A 265 15.45 23.81 -34.30
N ILE A 266 15.79 24.73 -35.20
CA ILE A 266 15.22 26.09 -35.21
C ILE A 266 13.71 26.03 -35.53
N GLY A 267 13.30 25.14 -36.43
CA GLY A 267 11.92 24.87 -36.77
C GLY A 267 11.10 24.46 -35.54
N LEU A 268 11.61 23.53 -34.72
CA LEU A 268 10.95 23.08 -33.49
C LEU A 268 10.74 24.24 -32.51
N CYS A 269 11.74 25.10 -32.34
CA CYS A 269 11.61 26.33 -31.55
C CYS A 269 10.42 27.17 -32.02
N SER A 270 10.31 27.41 -33.34
CA SER A 270 9.19 28.19 -33.88
C SER A 270 7.83 27.49 -33.75
N THR A 271 7.79 26.16 -33.84
CA THR A 271 6.57 25.37 -33.65
C THR A 271 6.09 25.43 -32.20
N LEU A 272 7.00 25.32 -31.23
CA LEU A 272 6.69 25.42 -29.81
C LEU A 272 6.27 26.85 -29.43
N GLU A 273 6.96 27.88 -29.93
CA GLU A 273 6.57 29.29 -29.76
C GLU A 273 5.17 29.59 -30.33
N ALA A 274 4.80 28.95 -31.45
CA ALA A 274 3.51 29.13 -32.11
C ALA A 274 2.40 28.17 -31.63
N ALA A 275 2.71 27.23 -30.73
CA ALA A 275 1.76 26.24 -30.25
C ALA A 275 0.65 26.92 -29.44
N SER A 276 -0.54 27.01 -30.04
CA SER A 276 -1.74 27.55 -29.39
C SER A 276 -2.35 26.51 -28.46
N CYS A 277 -2.77 26.93 -27.27
CA CYS A 277 -3.49 26.03 -26.38
C CYS A 277 -4.96 25.92 -26.80
N SER A 278 -5.37 24.76 -27.30
CA SER A 278 -6.70 24.53 -27.88
C SER A 278 -7.86 24.40 -26.84
N LYS A 279 -7.69 24.88 -25.60
CA LYS A 279 -8.68 24.69 -24.53
C LYS A 279 -8.64 25.82 -23.50
N ASN A 280 -9.79 26.12 -22.89
CA ASN A 280 -9.95 27.07 -21.76
C ASN A 280 -9.16 26.70 -20.48
N ASP A 281 -8.27 25.71 -20.54
CA ASP A 281 -7.59 25.07 -19.41
C ASP A 281 -6.12 25.52 -19.25
N CYS A 282 -5.56 26.34 -20.16
CA CYS A 282 -4.20 26.89 -20.01
C CYS A 282 -4.16 28.12 -19.10
N PHE A 283 -4.84 28.09 -17.95
CA PHE A 283 -4.81 29.14 -16.91
C PHE A 283 -5.03 30.59 -17.42
N GLY A 284 -5.74 30.75 -18.55
CA GLY A 284 -6.00 32.06 -19.17
C GLY A 284 -4.94 32.53 -20.19
N PHE A 285 -4.01 31.67 -20.59
CA PHE A 285 -3.04 31.94 -21.65
C PHE A 285 -3.48 31.34 -23.00
N ASP A 286 -3.19 32.05 -24.09
CA ASP A 286 -3.52 31.62 -25.47
C ASP A 286 -2.51 30.62 -26.05
N THR A 287 -1.30 30.57 -25.47
CA THR A 287 -0.17 29.76 -25.92
C THR A 287 0.23 28.71 -24.88
N LEU A 288 0.80 27.59 -25.36
CA LEU A 288 1.36 26.53 -24.51
C LEU A 288 2.60 27.01 -23.72
N LEU A 289 3.37 27.87 -24.36
CA LEU A 289 4.54 28.53 -23.81
C LEU A 289 4.19 29.91 -23.24
N LEU A 290 4.95 30.34 -22.24
CA LEU A 290 4.82 31.69 -21.68
C LEU A 290 5.12 32.73 -22.76
N ALA A 291 4.34 33.80 -22.86
CA ALA A 291 4.52 34.79 -23.93
C ALA A 291 5.83 35.61 -23.85
N ASP A 292 6.59 35.50 -22.76
CA ASP A 292 7.85 36.22 -22.57
C ASP A 292 9.01 35.48 -23.26
N VAL A 293 9.45 36.02 -24.40
CA VAL A 293 10.55 35.47 -25.21
C VAL A 293 11.86 35.35 -24.43
N SER A 294 12.08 36.18 -23.40
CA SER A 294 13.29 36.10 -22.56
C SER A 294 13.33 34.87 -21.64
N ALA A 295 12.20 34.21 -21.45
CA ALA A 295 12.10 32.99 -20.67
C ALA A 295 12.45 31.72 -21.48
N HIS A 296 12.54 31.83 -22.81
CA HIS A 296 12.85 30.73 -23.71
C HIS A 296 14.29 30.85 -24.22
N LYS A 297 15.04 29.76 -24.15
CA LYS A 297 16.39 29.67 -24.68
C LYS A 297 16.42 28.68 -25.83
N CYS A 298 16.37 29.24 -27.03
CA CYS A 298 16.50 28.49 -28.27
C CYS A 298 17.96 28.46 -28.69
N THR A 299 18.75 27.60 -28.02
CA THR A 299 20.21 27.52 -28.14
C THR A 299 20.73 27.58 -29.58
N MET A 300 20.07 26.91 -30.55
CA MET A 300 20.52 26.91 -31.96
C MET A 300 20.22 28.24 -32.66
N LYS A 301 19.07 28.85 -32.38
CA LYS A 301 18.67 30.17 -32.89
C LYS A 301 19.57 31.27 -32.32
N ASP A 302 19.86 31.18 -31.03
CA ASP A 302 20.72 32.14 -30.32
C ASP A 302 22.19 32.00 -30.73
N PHE A 303 22.67 30.77 -30.89
CA PHE A 303 24.00 30.50 -31.45
C PHE A 303 24.13 31.07 -32.88
N SER A 304 23.11 30.91 -33.71
CA SER A 304 23.07 31.49 -35.07
C SER A 304 23.11 33.02 -35.09
N ALA A 305 22.39 33.65 -34.15
CA ALA A 305 22.43 35.10 -33.97
C ALA A 305 23.81 35.57 -33.48
N TRP A 306 24.37 34.93 -32.44
CA TRP A 306 25.70 35.23 -31.90
C TRP A 306 26.80 35.07 -32.96
N TRP A 307 26.74 34.00 -33.76
CA TRP A 307 27.67 33.75 -34.86
C TRP A 307 27.67 34.89 -35.86
N SER A 308 26.48 35.29 -36.31
CA SER A 308 26.30 36.34 -37.32
C SER A 308 26.85 37.70 -36.86
N ILE A 309 26.70 38.01 -35.56
CA ILE A 309 27.19 39.24 -34.94
C ILE A 309 28.70 39.22 -34.78
N THR A 310 29.26 38.10 -34.34
CA THR A 310 30.68 37.98 -33.96
C THR A 310 31.59 37.85 -35.18
N PHE A 311 31.14 37.20 -36.26
CA PHE A 311 31.97 36.85 -37.42
C PHE A 311 31.58 37.55 -38.74
N ALA A 312 30.82 38.64 -38.69
CA ALA A 312 30.61 39.59 -39.80
C ALA A 312 30.26 38.98 -41.17
N ASN A 313 29.06 38.38 -41.27
CA ASN A 313 28.40 37.86 -42.48
C ASN A 313 28.86 36.49 -43.04
N ASP A 314 29.66 35.71 -42.31
CA ASP A 314 29.70 34.27 -42.59
C ASP A 314 28.41 33.61 -42.08
N THR A 315 27.56 33.15 -43.00
CA THR A 315 26.36 32.38 -42.65
C THR A 315 26.76 30.98 -42.20
N ILE A 316 26.14 30.40 -41.16
CA ILE A 316 26.44 29.02 -40.71
C ILE A 316 26.40 28.00 -41.88
N SER A 317 25.55 28.23 -42.88
CA SER A 317 25.43 27.41 -44.09
C SER A 317 26.66 27.41 -45.01
N THR A 318 27.60 28.37 -44.91
CA THR A 318 28.86 28.34 -45.67
C THR A 318 29.92 27.43 -45.05
N LEU A 319 29.67 26.89 -43.85
CA LEU A 319 30.60 26.04 -43.12
C LEU A 319 30.38 24.53 -43.31
N ALA A 320 29.17 24.13 -43.72
CA ALA A 320 28.79 22.73 -43.94
C ALA A 320 29.38 22.11 -45.23
N ASN A 321 30.23 22.83 -45.96
CA ASN A 321 31.01 22.26 -47.06
C ASN A 321 32.31 21.64 -46.52
N ASN A 322 32.19 20.49 -45.85
CA ASN A 322 33.20 19.42 -45.62
C ASN A 322 34.62 19.75 -45.12
N THR A 323 35.03 21.00 -44.89
CA THR A 323 36.39 21.34 -44.44
C THR A 323 36.45 22.03 -43.07
N ASN A 324 35.31 22.34 -42.45
CA ASN A 324 35.23 23.18 -41.24
C ASN A 324 34.28 22.64 -40.14
N GLU A 325 33.99 21.34 -40.08
CA GLU A 325 33.22 20.74 -38.96
C GLU A 325 33.90 20.99 -37.60
N THR A 326 35.23 20.90 -37.56
CA THR A 326 36.01 21.19 -36.34
C THR A 326 35.82 22.63 -35.87
N LEU A 327 35.71 23.57 -36.82
CA LEU A 327 35.50 24.99 -36.52
C LEU A 327 34.09 25.23 -35.95
N PHE A 328 33.07 24.48 -36.39
CA PHE A 328 31.73 24.56 -35.82
C PHE A 328 31.73 24.16 -34.34
N TYR A 329 32.33 23.01 -33.99
CA TYR A 329 32.37 22.54 -32.61
C TYR A 329 33.23 23.41 -31.68
N GLU A 330 34.35 23.95 -32.19
CA GLU A 330 35.15 24.94 -31.46
C GLU A 330 34.33 26.19 -31.12
N ARG A 331 33.53 26.66 -32.07
CA ARG A 331 32.72 27.88 -31.90
C ARG A 331 31.50 27.67 -31.01
N ILE A 332 30.87 26.50 -31.06
CA ILE A 332 29.83 26.13 -30.08
C ILE A 332 30.42 26.11 -28.66
N ARG A 333 31.66 25.66 -28.52
CA ARG A 333 32.36 25.69 -27.22
C ARG A 333 32.62 27.13 -26.78
N ASP A 334 33.15 27.98 -27.66
CA ASP A 334 33.36 29.41 -27.38
C ASP A 334 32.04 30.06 -26.92
N PHE A 335 30.93 29.79 -27.62
CA PHE A 335 29.60 30.30 -27.26
C PHE A 335 29.15 29.84 -25.87
N ALA A 336 29.35 28.57 -25.52
CA ALA A 336 29.03 28.02 -24.20
C ALA A 336 29.94 28.59 -23.09
N GLU A 337 31.20 28.90 -23.40
CA GLU A 337 32.13 29.53 -22.44
C GLU A 337 31.79 31.01 -22.20
N GLU A 338 31.40 31.74 -23.25
CA GLU A 338 30.97 33.14 -23.16
C GLU A 338 29.61 33.31 -22.47
N ASN A 339 28.71 32.33 -22.64
CA ASN A 339 27.35 32.37 -22.12
C ASN A 339 27.12 31.21 -21.14
N PRO A 340 27.39 31.42 -19.83
CA PRO A 340 27.32 30.34 -18.82
C PRO A 340 25.93 29.71 -18.71
N GLU A 341 24.88 30.44 -19.11
CA GLU A 341 23.49 29.96 -19.09
C GLU A 341 23.21 28.79 -20.04
N TYR A 342 24.04 28.59 -21.07
CA TYR A 342 23.89 27.49 -22.05
C TYR A 342 24.82 26.30 -21.76
N GLN A 343 25.72 26.41 -20.76
CA GLN A 343 26.67 25.34 -20.43
C GLN A 343 25.98 24.03 -20.02
N GLN A 344 24.80 24.12 -19.40
CA GLN A 344 24.03 22.93 -19.01
C GLN A 344 23.28 22.30 -20.20
N LEU A 345 23.09 23.05 -21.29
CA LEU A 345 22.37 22.62 -22.49
C LEU A 345 23.30 22.05 -23.57
N ILE A 346 24.60 22.31 -23.48
CA ILE A 346 25.60 21.90 -24.48
C ILE A 346 26.64 21.00 -23.81
N GLY A 347 26.56 19.70 -24.11
CA GLY A 347 27.40 18.70 -23.45
C GLY A 347 28.58 18.22 -24.27
N PHE A 348 29.80 18.60 -23.88
CA PHE A 348 31.03 18.04 -24.45
C PHE A 348 31.59 16.92 -23.56
N ILE A 349 31.78 15.72 -24.12
CA ILE A 349 32.40 14.57 -23.43
C ILE A 349 33.54 14.05 -24.30
N GLY A 350 34.75 13.98 -23.72
CA GLY A 350 35.93 13.53 -24.46
C GLY A 350 36.36 14.45 -25.61
N GLY A 351 35.86 15.69 -25.65
CA GLY A 351 36.13 16.66 -26.72
C GLY A 351 35.11 16.64 -27.87
N GLU A 352 34.17 15.71 -27.87
CA GLU A 352 33.06 15.61 -28.82
C GLU A 352 31.77 16.15 -28.21
N LEU A 353 30.93 16.80 -29.03
CA LEU A 353 29.60 17.24 -28.62
C LEU A 353 28.66 16.02 -28.60
N LYS A 354 28.11 15.69 -27.44
CA LYS A 354 27.27 14.49 -27.23
C LYS A 354 25.80 14.78 -27.07
N PHE A 355 25.46 15.92 -26.49
CA PHE A 355 24.06 16.34 -26.38
C PHE A 355 23.93 17.84 -26.57
N PHE A 356 22.74 18.25 -26.98
CA PHE A 356 22.38 19.63 -27.21
C PHE A 356 20.94 19.84 -26.78
N GLY A 357 20.58 20.99 -26.21
CA GLY A 357 19.23 21.21 -25.68
C GLY A 357 18.72 22.64 -25.80
N HIS A 358 17.40 22.78 -25.63
CA HIS A 358 16.65 24.02 -25.58
C HIS A 358 15.86 24.08 -24.27
N GLU A 359 15.72 25.26 -23.70
CA GLU A 359 14.91 25.49 -22.50
C GLU A 359 13.67 26.30 -22.85
N PHE A 360 12.50 25.84 -22.39
CA PHE A 360 11.26 26.58 -22.54
C PHE A 360 10.49 26.63 -21.22
N ARG A 361 9.79 27.73 -20.96
CA ARG A 361 8.85 27.82 -19.84
C ARG A 361 7.40 27.61 -20.32
N LEU A 362 6.75 26.58 -19.80
CA LEU A 362 5.34 26.32 -20.05
C LEU A 362 4.47 27.35 -19.33
N THR A 363 3.21 27.47 -19.74
CA THR A 363 2.18 28.20 -18.96
C THR A 363 1.61 27.39 -17.79
N LEU A 364 2.15 26.18 -17.58
CA LEU A 364 1.83 25.30 -16.46
C LEU A 364 2.52 25.78 -15.18
N PRO A 365 1.76 26.12 -14.13
CA PRO A 365 2.35 26.43 -12.83
C PRO A 365 3.09 25.24 -12.24
N THR A 366 4.21 25.51 -11.56
CA THR A 366 4.88 24.52 -10.71
C THR A 366 3.89 23.99 -9.67
N LEU A 367 3.97 22.70 -9.33
CA LEU A 367 3.06 22.05 -8.38
C LEU A 367 1.58 21.97 -8.82
N SER A 368 1.30 22.07 -10.13
CA SER A 368 -0.01 21.80 -10.72
C SER A 368 -0.53 20.39 -10.42
N ILE A 369 -1.84 20.19 -10.55
CA ILE A 369 -2.46 18.87 -10.33
C ILE A 369 -2.17 17.93 -11.50
N GLY A 370 -2.17 16.62 -11.24
CA GLY A 370 -1.80 15.64 -12.27
C GLY A 370 -2.66 15.61 -13.55
N PRO A 371 -3.97 15.94 -13.58
CA PRO A 371 -4.71 16.00 -14.85
C PRO A 371 -4.26 17.16 -15.74
N GLU A 372 -3.84 18.28 -15.13
CA GLU A 372 -3.27 19.41 -15.87
C GLU A 372 -1.92 19.00 -16.44
N LYS A 373 -1.03 18.42 -15.61
CA LYS A 373 0.27 17.90 -16.09
C LYS A 373 0.11 16.88 -17.23
N GLU A 374 -0.90 16.00 -17.15
CA GLU A 374 -1.18 14.98 -18.17
C GLU A 374 -1.57 15.60 -19.51
N PHE A 375 -2.35 16.69 -19.50
CA PHE A 375 -2.68 17.44 -20.71
C PHE A 375 -1.43 18.01 -21.38
N TYR A 376 -0.54 18.68 -20.64
CA TYR A 376 0.71 19.22 -21.20
C TYR A 376 1.64 18.11 -21.69
N GLN A 377 1.70 16.97 -20.97
CA GLN A 377 2.46 15.79 -21.40
C GLN A 377 1.96 15.24 -22.74
N GLU A 378 0.65 15.12 -22.93
CA GLU A 378 0.06 14.63 -24.17
C GLU A 378 0.36 15.57 -25.36
N GLU A 379 0.22 16.88 -25.15
CA GLU A 379 0.49 17.88 -26.19
C GLU A 379 1.98 17.91 -26.58
N LEU A 380 2.89 17.90 -25.59
CA LEU A 380 4.32 17.85 -25.85
C LEU A 380 4.70 16.55 -26.60
N ASN A 381 4.18 15.40 -26.19
CA ASN A 381 4.42 14.14 -26.89
C ASN A 381 3.94 14.17 -28.36
N ASN A 382 2.78 14.80 -28.62
CA ASN A 382 2.29 14.96 -29.99
C ASN A 382 3.21 15.85 -30.84
N ILE A 383 3.72 16.94 -30.26
CA ILE A 383 4.67 17.84 -30.95
C ILE A 383 6.00 17.13 -31.21
N MET A 384 6.55 16.43 -30.21
CA MET A 384 7.82 15.72 -30.35
C MET A 384 7.70 14.60 -31.40
N THR A 385 6.69 13.75 -31.32
CA THR A 385 6.49 12.67 -32.32
C THR A 385 6.25 13.20 -33.74
N ALA A 386 5.58 14.34 -33.89
CA ALA A 386 5.45 15.01 -35.19
C ALA A 386 6.79 15.54 -35.71
N TYR A 387 7.63 16.07 -34.82
CA TYR A 387 8.99 16.49 -35.14
C TYR A 387 9.85 15.31 -35.57
N GLU A 388 9.92 14.23 -34.79
CA GLU A 388 10.70 13.02 -35.08
C GLU A 388 10.40 12.45 -36.47
N ALA A 389 9.13 12.51 -36.89
CA ALA A 389 8.69 12.02 -38.20
C ALA A 389 9.16 12.89 -39.39
N SER A 390 9.49 14.16 -39.13
CA SER A 390 9.87 15.15 -40.17
C SER A 390 11.35 15.51 -40.16
N ALA A 391 12.04 15.28 -39.04
CA ALA A 391 13.44 15.63 -38.84
C ALA A 391 14.39 14.70 -39.61
N PRO A 392 15.58 15.20 -40.01
CA PRO A 392 16.61 14.37 -40.62
C PRO A 392 17.16 13.35 -39.61
N PRO A 393 17.73 12.21 -40.04
CA PRO A 393 18.30 11.21 -39.13
C PRO A 393 19.34 11.77 -38.16
N SER A 394 20.00 12.88 -38.52
CA SER A 394 20.99 13.60 -37.72
C SER A 394 20.41 14.36 -36.52
N ALA A 395 19.10 14.57 -36.47
CA ALA A 395 18.39 15.23 -35.35
C ALA A 395 17.02 14.59 -35.08
N ALA A 396 16.79 13.37 -35.54
CA ALA A 396 15.48 12.72 -35.47
C ALA A 396 15.08 12.38 -34.04
N LEU A 397 16.03 11.95 -33.21
CA LEU A 397 15.78 11.59 -31.83
C LEU A 397 15.72 12.85 -30.95
N VAL A 398 14.52 13.16 -30.44
CA VAL A 398 14.28 14.27 -29.52
C VAL A 398 13.51 13.77 -28.30
N ASP A 399 13.90 14.22 -27.12
CA ASP A 399 13.14 13.95 -25.89
C ASP A 399 13.15 15.20 -25.00
N TYR A 400 12.34 15.20 -23.94
CA TYR A 400 12.24 16.33 -23.03
C TYR A 400 12.24 15.88 -21.57
N SER A 401 12.72 16.76 -20.70
CA SER A 401 12.77 16.54 -19.26
C SER A 401 12.25 17.75 -18.51
N SER A 402 11.53 17.48 -17.42
CA SER A 402 11.05 18.47 -16.44
C SER A 402 10.80 17.75 -15.12
N VAL A 403 10.98 18.48 -14.01
CA VAL A 403 10.74 17.96 -12.66
C VAL A 403 9.27 17.54 -12.49
N GLU A 404 8.35 18.32 -13.04
CA GLU A 404 6.92 18.11 -13.00
C GLU A 404 6.50 16.89 -13.81
N MET A 405 7.17 16.63 -14.93
CA MET A 405 6.94 15.43 -15.76
C MET A 405 7.41 14.16 -15.05
N VAL A 406 8.55 14.24 -14.36
CA VAL A 406 9.03 13.16 -13.48
C VAL A 406 8.05 12.93 -12.32
N GLN A 407 7.54 14.00 -11.71
CA GLN A 407 6.54 13.90 -10.65
C GLN A 407 5.24 13.26 -11.14
N LEU A 408 4.74 13.65 -12.32
CA LEU A 408 3.57 13.02 -12.94
C LEU A 408 3.79 11.52 -13.17
N ALA A 409 4.99 11.11 -13.62
CA ALA A 409 5.31 9.70 -13.79
C ALA A 409 5.26 8.93 -12.46
N VAL A 410 5.72 9.54 -11.36
CA VAL A 410 5.61 8.97 -9.99
C VAL A 410 4.15 8.88 -9.55
N GLU A 411 3.35 9.93 -9.75
CA GLU A 411 1.91 9.95 -9.41
C GLU A 411 1.13 8.86 -10.17
N LYS A 412 1.36 8.74 -11.48
CA LYS A 412 0.79 7.66 -12.32
C LYS A 412 1.23 6.28 -11.83
N ALA A 413 2.49 6.12 -11.44
CA ALA A 413 3.02 4.88 -10.88
C ALA A 413 2.38 4.50 -9.53
N LEU A 414 2.12 5.48 -8.65
CA LEU A 414 1.41 5.28 -7.38
C LEU A 414 -0.01 4.78 -7.61
N ILE A 415 -0.78 5.47 -8.46
CA ILE A 415 -2.16 5.06 -8.80
C ILE A 415 -2.17 3.66 -9.41
N SER A 416 -1.27 3.39 -10.36
CA SER A 416 -1.15 2.08 -11.00
C SER A 416 -0.83 0.98 -9.98
N THR A 417 0.04 1.27 -9.02
CA THR A 417 0.40 0.34 -7.93
C THR A 417 -0.81 0.00 -7.06
N VAL A 418 -1.57 1.01 -6.62
CA VAL A 418 -2.77 0.80 -5.79
C VAL A 418 -3.81 -0.02 -6.55
N VAL A 419 -4.15 0.37 -7.78
CA VAL A 419 -5.17 -0.30 -8.59
C VAL A 419 -4.76 -1.73 -8.92
N ARG A 420 -3.56 -1.94 -9.44
CA ARG A 420 -3.06 -3.31 -9.74
C ARG A 420 -2.93 -4.14 -8.47
N GLY A 421 -2.51 -3.52 -7.37
CA GLY A 421 -2.34 -4.19 -6.09
C GLY A 421 -3.66 -4.70 -5.52
N LEU A 422 -4.70 -3.87 -5.52
CA LEU A 422 -6.04 -4.29 -5.10
C LEU A 422 -6.63 -5.36 -6.05
N LEU A 423 -6.48 -5.19 -7.37
CA LEU A 423 -6.96 -6.15 -8.37
C LEU A 423 -6.33 -7.53 -8.23
N ILE A 424 -5.07 -7.62 -7.79
CA ILE A 424 -4.37 -8.90 -7.56
C ILE A 424 -4.71 -9.46 -6.17
N THR A 425 -4.78 -8.63 -5.14
CA THR A 425 -4.93 -9.08 -3.75
C THR A 425 -6.33 -9.61 -3.47
N PHE A 426 -7.41 -8.98 -3.96
CA PHE A 426 -8.79 -9.42 -3.70
C PHE A 426 -9.08 -10.85 -4.19
N PRO A 427 -8.72 -11.24 -5.43
CA PRO A 427 -8.88 -12.62 -5.89
C PRO A 427 -8.09 -13.63 -5.04
N VAL A 428 -6.87 -13.30 -4.63
CA VAL A 428 -6.06 -14.21 -3.81
C VAL A 428 -6.66 -14.37 -2.42
N VAL A 429 -7.12 -13.29 -1.81
CA VAL A 429 -7.87 -13.35 -0.55
C VAL A 429 -9.12 -14.20 -0.70
N PHE A 430 -9.89 -14.05 -1.78
CA PHE A 430 -11.07 -14.88 -2.02
C PHE A 430 -10.72 -16.38 -2.10
N ILE A 431 -9.63 -16.73 -2.79
CA ILE A 431 -9.14 -18.10 -2.86
C ILE A 431 -8.75 -18.63 -1.47
N VAL A 432 -7.99 -17.84 -0.68
CA VAL A 432 -7.60 -18.24 0.68
C VAL A 432 -8.83 -18.38 1.59
N MET A 433 -9.80 -17.46 1.49
CA MET A 433 -11.05 -17.56 2.25
C MET A 433 -11.84 -18.82 1.91
N ILE A 434 -11.87 -19.23 0.64
CA ILE A 434 -12.50 -20.49 0.22
C ILE A 434 -11.81 -21.69 0.88
N PHE A 435 -10.48 -21.73 0.89
CA PHE A 435 -9.74 -22.80 1.54
C PHE A 435 -9.91 -22.80 3.07
N ALA A 436 -9.94 -21.62 3.69
CA ALA A 436 -10.06 -21.47 5.14
C ALA A 436 -11.45 -21.85 5.68
N THR A 437 -12.51 -21.42 4.99
CA THR A 437 -13.90 -21.62 5.45
C THR A 437 -14.58 -22.83 4.82
N ARG A 438 -14.06 -23.37 3.71
CA ARG A 438 -14.67 -24.47 2.95
C ARG A 438 -16.15 -24.23 2.57
N ASN A 439 -16.59 -22.97 2.58
CA ASN A 439 -17.96 -22.58 2.26
C ASN A 439 -17.96 -21.30 1.41
N ALA A 440 -18.54 -21.39 0.22
CA ALA A 440 -18.51 -20.28 -0.73
C ALA A 440 -19.32 -19.06 -0.25
N ILE A 441 -20.41 -19.25 0.50
CA ILE A 441 -21.24 -18.15 1.02
C ILE A 441 -20.46 -17.37 2.05
N LEU A 442 -19.82 -18.06 3.00
CA LEU A 442 -19.07 -17.41 4.08
C LEU A 442 -17.79 -16.75 3.55
N ALA A 443 -17.12 -17.37 2.58
CA ALA A 443 -15.98 -16.77 1.88
C ALA A 443 -16.39 -15.46 1.16
N THR A 444 -17.49 -15.48 0.42
CA THR A 444 -18.00 -14.28 -0.28
C THR A 444 -18.37 -13.19 0.72
N LEU A 445 -19.04 -13.53 1.82
CA LEU A 445 -19.39 -12.59 2.88
C LEU A 445 -18.17 -11.93 3.52
N SER A 446 -17.14 -12.72 3.78
CA SER A 446 -15.88 -12.23 4.35
C SER A 446 -15.17 -11.27 3.40
N VAL A 447 -15.10 -11.61 2.10
CA VAL A 447 -14.51 -10.71 1.09
C VAL A 447 -15.32 -9.42 0.91
N CYS A 448 -16.66 -9.49 0.96
CA CYS A 448 -17.49 -8.29 0.97
C CYS A 448 -17.22 -7.41 2.20
N ALA A 449 -17.05 -8.01 3.39
CA ALA A 449 -16.68 -7.27 4.60
C ALA A 449 -15.32 -6.59 4.46
N ILE A 450 -14.31 -7.28 3.93
CA ILE A 450 -12.97 -6.73 3.68
C ILE A 450 -13.03 -5.57 2.67
N PHE A 451 -13.79 -5.72 1.59
CA PHE A 451 -14.01 -4.65 0.62
C PHE A 451 -14.62 -3.41 1.29
N PHE A 452 -15.65 -3.58 2.13
CA PHE A 452 -16.25 -2.47 2.87
C PHE A 452 -15.30 -1.82 3.88
N ILE A 453 -14.39 -2.59 4.50
CA ILE A 453 -13.35 -2.03 5.37
C ILE A 453 -12.42 -1.13 4.56
N VAL A 454 -11.92 -1.59 3.41
CA VAL A 454 -11.04 -0.80 2.54
C VAL A 454 -11.71 0.51 2.12
N MET A 455 -12.96 0.43 1.63
CA MET A 455 -13.70 1.63 1.21
C MET A 455 -14.00 2.57 2.37
N ALA A 456 -14.31 2.06 3.56
CA ALA A 456 -14.55 2.88 4.74
C ALA A 456 -13.28 3.61 5.20
N VAL A 457 -12.14 2.94 5.22
CA VAL A 457 -10.87 3.55 5.64
C VAL A 457 -10.41 4.58 4.62
N LEU A 458 -10.32 4.22 3.34
CA LEU A 458 -9.90 5.15 2.28
C LEU A 458 -10.89 6.31 2.15
N GLY A 459 -12.20 6.04 2.19
CA GLY A 459 -13.22 7.08 2.13
C GLY A 459 -13.13 8.06 3.31
N PHE A 460 -12.86 7.58 4.53
CA PHE A 460 -12.64 8.46 5.69
C PHE A 460 -11.40 9.33 5.52
N VAL A 461 -10.30 8.78 4.99
CA VAL A 461 -9.06 9.53 4.75
C VAL A 461 -9.29 10.64 3.72
N PHE A 462 -9.96 10.35 2.61
CA PHE A 462 -10.18 11.35 1.55
C PHE A 462 -11.23 12.41 1.92
N THR A 463 -12.26 12.06 2.72
CA THR A 463 -13.36 13.02 3.02
C THR A 463 -13.25 13.73 4.35
N VAL A 464 -12.73 13.07 5.39
CA VAL A 464 -12.70 13.62 6.75
C VAL A 464 -11.33 14.18 7.08
N LEU A 465 -10.26 13.49 6.66
CA LEU A 465 -8.90 13.97 6.85
C LEU A 465 -8.43 14.87 5.71
N GLU A 466 -9.15 14.90 4.58
CA GLU A 466 -8.81 15.69 3.38
C GLU A 466 -7.37 15.43 2.89
N TRP A 467 -6.89 14.18 3.04
CA TRP A 467 -5.54 13.81 2.60
C TRP A 467 -5.54 13.40 1.13
N GLU A 468 -4.52 13.81 0.40
CA GLU A 468 -4.29 13.45 -1.00
C GLU A 468 -3.57 12.10 -1.12
N LEU A 469 -3.65 11.46 -2.29
CA LEU A 469 -3.08 10.13 -2.52
C LEU A 469 -1.54 10.15 -2.66
N GLY A 470 -0.82 10.00 -1.54
CA GLY A 470 0.66 9.96 -1.50
C GLY A 470 1.26 8.57 -1.48
N ILE A 471 2.55 8.48 -1.14
CA ILE A 471 3.28 7.21 -0.97
C ILE A 471 2.69 6.44 0.21
N THR A 472 2.44 7.14 1.32
CA THR A 472 1.90 6.58 2.57
C THR A 472 0.53 5.95 2.36
N GLU A 473 -0.40 6.69 1.77
CA GLU A 473 -1.77 6.25 1.50
C GLU A 473 -1.79 5.09 0.48
N SER A 474 -0.88 5.09 -0.49
CA SER A 474 -0.75 4.02 -1.49
C SER A 474 -0.30 2.68 -0.90
N ILE A 475 0.70 2.70 -0.02
CA ILE A 475 1.15 1.48 0.70
C ILE A 475 0.02 0.95 1.58
N VAL A 476 -0.63 1.86 2.31
CA VAL A 476 -1.71 1.53 3.24
C VAL A 476 -2.91 0.92 2.53
N ALA A 477 -3.29 1.44 1.36
CA ALA A 477 -4.43 0.95 0.60
C ALA A 477 -4.34 -0.58 0.35
N ILE A 478 -3.16 -1.09 0.03
CA ILE A 478 -2.92 -2.53 -0.19
C ILE A 478 -2.78 -3.26 1.16
N MET A 479 -2.07 -2.67 2.12
CA MET A 479 -1.86 -3.23 3.45
C MET A 479 -3.17 -3.48 4.22
N ILE A 480 -4.17 -2.59 4.08
CA ILE A 480 -5.49 -2.72 4.74
C ILE A 480 -6.12 -4.07 4.40
N VAL A 481 -5.99 -4.54 3.17
CA VAL A 481 -6.53 -5.84 2.76
C VAL A 481 -5.91 -6.96 3.58
N GLY A 482 -4.58 -6.96 3.74
CA GLY A 482 -3.87 -7.97 4.53
C GLY A 482 -4.20 -7.94 6.02
N LEU A 483 -4.36 -6.75 6.60
CA LEU A 483 -4.69 -6.58 8.02
C LEU A 483 -6.17 -6.85 8.34
N ALA A 484 -7.07 -6.57 7.39
CA ALA A 484 -8.50 -6.74 7.59
C ALA A 484 -8.96 -8.20 7.48
N VAL A 485 -8.22 -9.01 6.71
CA VAL A 485 -8.55 -10.43 6.48
C VAL A 485 -8.48 -11.22 7.78
N ASP A 486 -7.54 -10.91 8.67
CA ASP A 486 -7.24 -11.72 9.84
C ASP A 486 -8.47 -11.95 10.72
N TYR A 487 -9.16 -10.87 11.12
CA TYR A 487 -10.36 -10.98 11.97
C TYR A 487 -11.52 -11.69 11.26
N CYS A 488 -11.68 -11.49 9.95
CA CYS A 488 -12.70 -12.18 9.17
C CYS A 488 -12.43 -13.69 9.04
N VAL A 489 -11.16 -14.09 8.85
CA VAL A 489 -10.74 -15.49 8.80
C VAL A 489 -10.99 -16.18 10.12
N HIS A 490 -10.59 -15.58 11.25
CA HIS A 490 -10.75 -16.19 12.57
C HIS A 490 -12.21 -16.47 12.91
N LEU A 491 -13.08 -15.48 12.73
CA LEU A 491 -14.51 -15.63 13.00
C LEU A 491 -15.21 -16.53 11.98
N GLY A 492 -14.83 -16.45 10.71
CA GLY A 492 -15.39 -17.29 9.65
C GLY A 492 -15.02 -18.77 9.81
N HIS A 493 -13.75 -19.06 10.10
CA HIS A 493 -13.28 -20.42 10.31
C HIS A 493 -13.94 -21.08 11.53
N MET A 494 -14.12 -20.35 12.64
CA MET A 494 -14.83 -20.87 13.81
C MET A 494 -16.32 -21.10 13.55
N TYR A 495 -16.96 -20.25 12.74
CA TYR A 495 -18.34 -20.46 12.34
C TYR A 495 -18.52 -21.78 11.57
N THR A 496 -17.56 -22.13 10.72
CA THR A 496 -17.57 -23.41 9.98
C THR A 496 -17.23 -24.60 10.87
N LEU A 497 -16.29 -24.42 11.79
CA LEU A 497 -15.87 -25.46 12.72
C LEU A 497 -16.99 -25.87 13.69
N ALA A 498 -17.83 -24.91 14.11
CA ALA A 498 -19.05 -25.16 14.88
C ALA A 498 -20.00 -26.13 14.16
N GLY A 499 -20.05 -26.07 12.83
CA GLY A 499 -20.87 -26.97 12.03
C GLY A 499 -20.24 -28.34 11.79
N GLU A 500 -18.92 -28.41 11.58
CA GLU A 500 -18.21 -29.64 11.25
C GLU A 500 -17.92 -30.52 12.48
N THR A 501 -17.45 -29.93 13.58
CA THR A 501 -16.96 -30.68 14.76
C THR A 501 -18.03 -30.81 15.84
N GLU A 502 -18.75 -29.72 16.15
CA GLU A 502 -19.76 -29.70 17.23
C GLU A 502 -21.16 -30.10 16.73
N GLY A 503 -21.37 -30.19 15.41
CA GLY A 503 -22.63 -30.64 14.81
C GLY A 503 -23.78 -29.63 14.85
N TYR A 504 -23.52 -28.35 15.13
CA TYR A 504 -24.56 -27.32 15.11
C TYR A 504 -25.08 -27.09 13.68
N THR A 505 -26.39 -27.21 13.48
CA THR A 505 -27.04 -27.02 12.16
C THR A 505 -27.63 -25.63 11.98
N SER A 506 -28.07 -25.01 13.07
CA SER A 506 -28.64 -23.66 13.11
C SER A 506 -27.57 -22.59 12.93
N ARG A 507 -27.88 -21.56 12.14
CA ARG A 507 -27.02 -20.38 11.95
C ARG A 507 -26.76 -19.61 13.25
N ILE A 508 -27.74 -19.60 14.15
CA ILE A 508 -27.65 -18.86 15.42
C ILE A 508 -26.66 -19.54 16.36
N ASP A 509 -26.71 -20.87 16.44
CA ASP A 509 -25.83 -21.64 17.32
C ASP A 509 -24.38 -21.60 16.82
N ARG A 510 -24.19 -21.65 15.49
CA ARG A 510 -22.86 -21.46 14.88
C ARG A 510 -22.29 -20.06 15.15
N PHE A 511 -23.13 -19.04 15.04
CA PHE A 511 -22.75 -17.68 15.39
C PHE A 511 -22.36 -17.56 16.87
N HIS A 512 -23.17 -18.14 17.76
CA HIS A 512 -22.94 -18.16 19.20
C HIS A 512 -21.60 -18.83 19.54
N TYR A 513 -21.32 -20.01 18.98
CA TYR A 513 -20.05 -20.70 19.19
C TYR A 513 -18.86 -19.87 18.68
N SER A 514 -18.96 -19.30 17.47
CA SER A 514 -17.87 -18.52 16.87
C SER A 514 -17.49 -17.31 17.73
N ILE A 515 -18.49 -16.54 18.19
CA ILE A 515 -18.24 -15.31 18.94
C ILE A 515 -17.70 -15.58 20.34
N LEU A 516 -18.21 -16.59 21.05
CA LEU A 516 -17.72 -16.93 22.39
C LEU A 516 -16.31 -17.48 22.35
N THR A 517 -15.97 -18.20 21.28
CA THR A 517 -14.68 -18.90 21.19
C THR A 517 -13.56 -18.01 20.67
N MET A 518 -13.81 -17.15 19.67
CA MET A 518 -12.77 -16.31 19.06
C MET A 518 -12.96 -14.80 19.23
N GLY A 519 -14.13 -14.34 19.71
CA GLY A 519 -14.37 -12.91 19.95
C GLY A 519 -13.34 -12.25 20.89
N PRO A 520 -13.04 -12.82 22.07
CA PRO A 520 -12.02 -12.28 22.98
C PRO A 520 -10.62 -12.24 22.37
N THR A 521 -10.25 -13.28 21.62
CA THR A 521 -8.95 -13.41 20.95
C THR A 521 -8.79 -12.32 19.88
N VAL A 522 -9.83 -12.09 19.06
CA VAL A 522 -9.85 -11.04 18.03
C VAL A 522 -9.79 -9.64 18.65
N LEU A 523 -10.51 -9.38 19.75
CA LEU A 523 -10.41 -8.10 20.46
C LEU A 523 -9.02 -7.87 21.08
N ALA A 524 -8.39 -8.92 21.62
CA ALA A 524 -7.04 -8.83 22.17
C ALA A 524 -6.00 -8.54 21.07
N GLY A 525 -6.06 -9.24 19.94
CA GLY A 525 -5.21 -8.97 18.77
C GLY A 525 -5.40 -7.56 18.20
N GLY A 526 -6.66 -7.10 18.14
CA GLY A 526 -6.99 -5.72 17.78
C GLY A 526 -6.40 -4.70 18.76
N ALA A 527 -6.52 -4.94 20.06
CA ALA A 527 -5.97 -4.05 21.08
C ALA A 527 -4.44 -3.93 21.00
N THR A 528 -3.72 -5.01 20.68
CA THR A 528 -2.25 -4.95 20.49
C THR A 528 -1.85 -4.15 19.26
N THR A 529 -2.58 -4.29 18.16
CA THR A 529 -2.29 -3.52 16.93
C THR A 529 -2.64 -2.04 17.12
N LEU A 530 -3.74 -1.72 17.83
CA LEU A 530 -4.04 -0.34 18.27
C LEU A 530 -2.94 0.21 19.18
N GLY A 531 -2.44 -0.60 20.13
CA GLY A 531 -1.33 -0.24 20.99
C GLY A 531 -0.07 0.11 20.20
N ALA A 532 0.29 -0.70 19.20
CA ALA A 532 1.41 -0.43 18.31
C ALA A 532 1.23 0.86 17.51
N GLY A 533 0.01 1.10 16.99
CA GLY A 533 -0.34 2.32 16.25
C GLY A 533 -0.29 3.59 17.12
N LEU A 534 -0.73 3.51 18.37
CA LEU A 534 -0.72 4.63 19.32
C LEU A 534 0.70 5.15 19.60
N PHE A 535 1.71 4.27 19.64
CA PHE A 535 3.10 4.69 19.82
C PHE A 535 3.65 5.51 18.65
N LEU A 536 3.12 5.30 17.43
CA LEU A 536 3.53 6.06 16.24
C LEU A 536 3.05 7.51 16.26
N PHE A 537 2.01 7.84 17.05
CA PHE A 537 1.55 9.23 17.19
C PHE A 537 2.57 10.15 17.87
N GLY A 538 3.51 9.60 18.62
CA GLY A 538 4.59 10.37 19.25
C GLY A 538 5.75 10.72 18.31
N CYS A 539 5.71 10.27 17.05
CA CYS A 539 6.78 10.56 16.08
C CYS A 539 6.69 11.98 15.54
N GLN A 540 7.83 12.63 15.36
CA GLN A 540 7.90 13.96 14.74
C GLN A 540 7.72 13.90 13.23
N ILE A 541 8.15 12.82 12.57
CA ILE A 541 8.06 12.69 11.11
C ILE A 541 6.60 12.41 10.72
N LYS A 542 6.01 13.25 9.85
CA LYS A 542 4.60 13.15 9.42
C LYS A 542 4.29 11.79 8.81
N PHE A 543 5.24 11.19 8.08
CA PHE A 543 5.10 9.83 7.54
C PHE A 543 4.70 8.79 8.60
N PHE A 544 5.42 8.72 9.73
CA PHE A 544 5.11 7.74 10.78
C PHE A 544 3.80 8.06 11.50
N THR A 545 3.51 9.35 11.73
CA THR A 545 2.25 9.77 12.35
C THR A 545 1.05 9.45 11.46
N LYS A 546 1.13 9.72 10.14
CA LYS A 546 0.11 9.32 9.16
C LYS A 546 -0.09 7.81 9.15
N MET A 547 0.99 7.03 9.10
CA MET A 547 0.92 5.57 9.21
C MET A 547 0.25 5.09 10.51
N GLY A 548 0.56 5.73 11.65
CA GLY A 548 -0.09 5.44 12.93
C GLY A 548 -1.59 5.68 12.90
N VAL A 549 -2.04 6.79 12.28
CA VAL A 549 -3.47 7.12 12.14
C VAL A 549 -4.14 6.05 11.30
N LEU A 550 -3.54 5.74 10.15
CA LEU A 550 -4.09 4.79 9.19
C LEU A 550 -4.16 3.37 9.76
N LEU A 551 -3.13 2.91 10.49
CA LEU A 551 -3.15 1.62 11.17
C LEU A 551 -4.22 1.54 12.26
N THR A 552 -4.31 2.58 13.09
CA THR A 552 -5.30 2.63 14.17
C THR A 552 -6.72 2.65 13.61
N LEU A 553 -6.96 3.48 12.59
CA LEU A 553 -8.25 3.55 11.89
C LEU A 553 -8.61 2.21 11.23
N THR A 554 -7.65 1.57 10.57
CA THR A 554 -7.84 0.27 9.92
C THR A 554 -8.30 -0.79 10.90
N VAL A 555 -7.65 -0.87 12.07
CA VAL A 555 -8.03 -1.86 13.10
C VAL A 555 -9.41 -1.54 13.69
N CYS A 556 -9.70 -0.28 13.99
CA CYS A 556 -11.03 0.13 14.48
C CYS A 556 -12.14 -0.22 13.48
N CYS A 557 -11.96 0.12 12.21
CA CYS A 557 -12.91 -0.23 11.14
C CYS A 557 -13.00 -1.75 10.97
N SER A 558 -11.89 -2.47 11.00
CA SER A 558 -11.88 -3.92 10.80
C SER A 558 -12.56 -4.66 11.96
N LEU A 559 -12.32 -4.28 13.21
CA LEU A 559 -13.05 -4.81 14.37
C LEU A 559 -14.56 -4.52 14.26
N PHE A 560 -14.93 -3.31 13.83
CA PHE A 560 -16.32 -2.95 13.65
C PHE A 560 -17.00 -3.82 12.56
N PHE A 561 -16.42 -3.90 11.37
CA PHE A 561 -17.03 -4.66 10.27
C PHE A 561 -16.97 -6.18 10.47
N SER A 562 -15.94 -6.72 11.12
CA SER A 562 -15.86 -8.17 11.40
C SER A 562 -16.82 -8.60 12.51
N LEU A 563 -16.89 -7.87 13.63
CA LEU A 563 -17.79 -8.21 14.73
C LEU A 563 -19.25 -7.88 14.34
N PHE A 564 -19.54 -6.66 13.92
CA PHE A 564 -20.93 -6.23 13.71
C PHE A 564 -21.47 -6.65 12.34
N PHE A 565 -20.79 -6.29 11.24
CA PHE A 565 -21.31 -6.54 9.90
C PHE A 565 -21.22 -8.02 9.50
N LEU A 566 -20.04 -8.65 9.57
CA LEU A 566 -19.85 -10.04 9.14
C LEU A 566 -20.63 -11.03 10.02
N MET A 567 -20.59 -10.88 11.34
CA MET A 567 -21.38 -11.77 12.21
C MET A 567 -22.87 -11.48 12.15
N GLY A 568 -23.28 -10.21 12.03
CA GLY A 568 -24.69 -9.84 11.82
C GLY A 568 -25.27 -10.41 10.52
N ALA A 569 -24.49 -10.34 9.44
CA ALA A 569 -24.80 -10.94 8.14
C ALA A 569 -24.86 -12.48 8.24
N SER A 570 -23.90 -13.11 8.91
CA SER A 570 -23.88 -14.56 9.13
C SER A 570 -25.07 -15.04 9.98
N ALA A 571 -25.47 -14.28 11.00
CA ALA A 571 -26.66 -14.57 11.81
C ALA A 571 -28.00 -14.32 11.07
N TRP A 572 -27.98 -13.51 10.01
CA TRP A 572 -29.17 -13.25 9.18
C TRP A 572 -29.28 -14.26 8.03
N PHE A 573 -28.26 -14.38 7.18
CA PHE A 573 -28.31 -15.20 5.95
C PHE A 573 -27.09 -16.11 5.78
N GLY A 574 -26.36 -16.38 6.87
CA GLY A 574 -25.28 -17.37 6.86
C GLY A 574 -25.78 -18.78 6.55
N PRO A 575 -24.85 -19.66 6.12
CA PRO A 575 -25.21 -21.01 5.69
C PRO A 575 -25.74 -21.85 6.86
N GLU A 576 -26.86 -22.55 6.62
CA GLU A 576 -27.46 -23.55 7.51
C GLU A 576 -27.09 -24.96 7.03
N GLY A 577 -26.75 -25.85 7.96
CA GLY A 577 -26.33 -27.22 7.62
C GLY A 577 -25.10 -27.27 6.71
N THR A 578 -25.17 -28.04 5.62
CA THR A 578 -24.09 -28.23 4.62
C THR A 578 -24.27 -27.38 3.35
N THR A 579 -25.14 -26.38 3.40
CA THR A 579 -25.43 -25.52 2.23
C THR A 579 -24.16 -24.83 1.73
N CYS A 580 -23.85 -25.03 0.44
CA CYS A 580 -22.67 -24.51 -0.25
C CYS A 580 -21.30 -24.88 0.37
N ASN A 581 -21.22 -26.00 1.10
CA ASN A 581 -19.93 -26.56 1.50
C ASN A 581 -19.20 -27.13 0.27
N LEU A 582 -17.95 -26.69 0.08
CA LEU A 582 -17.06 -27.22 -0.93
C LEU A 582 -16.40 -28.48 -0.37
N ASN A 583 -16.90 -29.64 -0.78
CA ASN A 583 -16.42 -30.92 -0.31
C ASN A 583 -15.10 -31.30 -1.01
N CYS A 584 -14.00 -30.63 -0.63
CA CYS A 584 -12.66 -30.92 -1.16
C CYS A 584 -12.11 -32.30 -0.74
N ASN A 585 -12.78 -33.01 0.17
CA ASN A 585 -12.33 -34.31 0.69
C ASN A 585 -12.35 -35.46 -0.34
N LYS A 586 -12.93 -35.28 -1.53
CA LYS A 586 -12.80 -36.31 -2.59
C LYS A 586 -11.43 -36.35 -3.29
N ILE A 587 -10.55 -35.37 -3.04
CA ILE A 587 -9.21 -35.34 -3.66
C ILE A 587 -8.14 -36.03 -2.80
N CYS A 588 -8.38 -36.22 -1.50
CA CYS A 588 -7.38 -36.83 -0.59
C CYS A 588 -7.82 -38.12 0.12
N ASP A 589 -9.12 -38.42 0.25
CA ASP A 589 -9.58 -39.68 0.84
C ASP A 589 -9.93 -40.72 -0.22
N SER A 590 -8.89 -41.28 -0.83
CA SER A 590 -8.97 -42.61 -1.47
C SER A 590 -8.00 -43.57 -0.81
N LYS A 591 -8.31 -43.97 0.42
CA LYS A 591 -7.90 -45.28 0.95
C LYS A 591 -9.07 -45.98 1.63
N PRO A 592 -9.27 -47.29 1.39
CA PRO A 592 -10.45 -48.01 1.84
C PRO A 592 -10.29 -48.52 3.28
N GLY A 593 -11.39 -48.48 4.04
CA GLY A 593 -11.73 -49.40 5.12
C GLY A 593 -10.99 -49.24 6.46
N ASN A 594 -11.71 -48.76 7.48
CA ASN A 594 -12.08 -49.65 8.59
C ASN A 594 -13.23 -49.05 9.41
N GLU A 595 -14.18 -49.91 9.74
CA GLU A 595 -15.35 -49.68 10.56
C GLU A 595 -14.98 -49.42 12.05
N ASP A 596 -15.94 -48.81 12.75
CA ASP A 596 -16.14 -48.80 14.20
C ASP A 596 -15.23 -47.92 15.07
N ASN A 597 -15.75 -46.75 15.45
CA ASN A 597 -15.73 -46.26 16.83
C ASN A 597 -16.87 -45.24 17.03
N GLU A 598 -17.99 -45.73 17.56
CA GLU A 598 -19.07 -44.90 18.12
C GLU A 598 -18.51 -44.03 19.26
N VAL A 599 -18.43 -42.73 19.05
CA VAL A 599 -18.25 -41.75 20.12
C VAL A 599 -19.62 -41.50 20.75
N LYS A 600 -19.73 -41.86 22.03
CA LYS A 600 -20.90 -41.67 22.89
C LYS A 600 -21.43 -40.23 22.79
N LYS A 601 -22.68 -40.07 22.33
CA LYS A 601 -23.47 -38.87 22.56
C LYS A 601 -23.73 -38.73 24.06
N LEU A 602 -23.35 -37.60 24.65
CA LEU A 602 -23.94 -37.14 25.91
C LEU A 602 -25.26 -36.45 25.57
N ASP A 603 -26.37 -37.10 25.86
CA ASP A 603 -27.69 -36.49 25.85
C ASP A 603 -27.77 -35.48 27.02
N TYR A 604 -28.06 -34.23 26.70
CA TYR A 604 -28.57 -33.25 27.66
C TYR A 604 -30.09 -33.22 27.49
N ASP A 605 -30.80 -33.87 28.41
CA ASP A 605 -32.25 -33.71 28.57
C ASP A 605 -32.53 -32.29 29.08
N ILE A 606 -33.12 -31.46 28.21
CA ILE A 606 -33.74 -30.19 28.61
C ILE A 606 -35.22 -30.49 28.84
N GLU A 607 -35.62 -30.64 30.11
CA GLU A 607 -37.03 -30.60 30.49
C GLU A 607 -37.59 -29.19 30.21
N GLU A 608 -38.53 -29.10 29.27
CA GLU A 608 -39.38 -27.92 29.07
C GLU A 608 -40.27 -27.71 30.30
N GLU A 609 -39.94 -26.74 31.17
CA GLU A 609 -40.92 -26.15 32.09
C GLU A 609 -41.62 -24.95 31.42
N GLU A 610 -42.95 -25.07 31.25
CA GLU A 610 -43.84 -24.00 30.80
C GLU A 610 -43.76 -22.74 31.70
N PRO A 611 -43.90 -21.53 31.12
CA PRO A 611 -43.84 -20.29 31.91
C PRO A 611 -45.17 -20.08 32.68
N LYS A 612 -45.14 -20.29 33.99
CA LYS A 612 -46.21 -19.85 34.90
C LYS A 612 -46.22 -18.32 34.99
N ALA A 613 -47.31 -17.72 34.52
CA ALA A 613 -47.64 -16.30 34.70
C ALA A 613 -47.57 -15.88 36.18
N ARG A 614 -46.72 -14.90 36.49
CA ARG A 614 -46.68 -14.21 37.79
C ARG A 614 -47.32 -12.83 37.64
N ASN A 615 -48.48 -12.68 38.27
CA ASN A 615 -49.17 -11.41 38.46
C ASN A 615 -48.26 -10.40 39.18
N LEU A 616 -47.96 -9.28 38.52
CA LEU A 616 -47.39 -8.09 39.14
C LEU A 616 -48.52 -7.25 39.73
N ALA A 617 -48.69 -7.36 41.05
CA ALA A 617 -49.41 -6.38 41.84
C ALA A 617 -48.52 -5.14 41.99
N SER A 618 -49.08 -3.98 41.65
CA SER A 618 -48.53 -2.67 41.96
C SER A 618 -48.50 -2.41 43.48
N PRO A 619 -47.58 -1.54 43.92
CA PRO A 619 -47.92 -0.63 45.00
C PRO A 619 -47.70 0.83 44.59
N SER A 620 -48.75 1.62 44.81
CA SER A 620 -48.71 3.04 45.21
C SER A 620 -47.52 3.29 46.15
N LEU A 621 -46.71 4.34 46.01
CA LEU A 621 -47.01 5.76 46.21
C LEU A 621 -45.81 6.58 45.74
#